data_AF-A0A497TXC1-F1
#
_entry.id   AF-A0A497TXC1-F1
#
_cell.length_a   1.000
_cell.length_b   1.000
_cell.length_c   1.000
_cell.angle_alpha   90.00
_cell.angle_beta   90.00
_cell.angle_gamma   90.00
#
_symmetry.space_group_name_H-M   'P 1'
#
loop_
_entity.id
_entity.type
_entity.pdbx_description
1 polymer ?
#
loop_
_entity_poly.entity_id
_entity_poly.type
_entity_poly.pdbx_seq_one_letter_code
_entity_poly.pdbx_strand_id
1 'polypeptide(L)'
;MPKVQSRRTVKFATKPFSLRLTPEERAYLEQKAGTRPLGAYIRTRLLDGRAEKRRVIRKPKIDDKQIALVLAELGRSRLSSNLNQLAKASNCGTLDVSSKVERDLQVACRAVVTMRDHLIAALGLGIGG
;
A
#
# COMPACT_ATOMS: atom_id res chain seq x y z
N MET A 1 23.52 16.01 -15.51
CA MET A 1 22.43 15.35 -14.77
C MET A 1 21.10 15.72 -15.43
N PRO A 2 20.43 14.83 -16.16
CA PRO A 2 19.15 15.16 -16.79
C PRO A 2 18.03 15.18 -15.73
N LYS A 3 17.26 16.27 -15.69
CA LYS A 3 16.13 16.46 -14.77
C LYS A 3 14.98 15.53 -15.18
N VAL A 4 14.57 14.65 -14.27
CA VAL A 4 13.36 13.82 -14.41
C VAL A 4 12.15 14.76 -14.46
N GLN A 5 11.53 14.86 -15.63
CA GLN A 5 10.31 15.66 -15.82
C GLN A 5 9.12 14.93 -15.20
N SER A 6 8.55 15.53 -14.15
CA SER A 6 7.32 15.10 -13.52
C SER A 6 6.17 15.12 -14.54
N ARG A 7 5.56 13.96 -14.82
CA ARG A 7 4.31 13.85 -15.60
C ARG A 7 3.20 14.56 -14.84
N ARG A 8 2.81 15.76 -15.30
CA ARG A 8 1.67 16.52 -14.80
C ARG A 8 0.39 15.69 -15.01
N THR A 9 -0.23 15.23 -13.92
CA THR A 9 -1.55 14.62 -13.97
C THR A 9 -2.58 15.70 -14.30
N VAL A 10 -3.25 15.56 -15.45
CA VAL A 10 -4.33 16.47 -15.85
C VAL A 10 -5.48 16.29 -14.85
N LYS A 11 -5.68 17.27 -13.97
CA LYS A 11 -6.85 17.30 -13.08
C LYS A 11 -8.08 17.53 -13.95
N PHE A 12 -8.90 16.49 -14.15
CA PHE A 12 -10.23 16.68 -14.73
C PHE A 12 -11.00 17.66 -13.85
N ALA A 13 -11.25 18.87 -14.38
CA ALA A 13 -11.94 19.93 -13.66
C ALA A 13 -13.43 19.59 -13.54
N THR A 14 -13.82 18.93 -12.45
CA THR A 14 -15.23 18.75 -12.11
C THR A 14 -15.80 20.08 -11.61
N LYS A 15 -16.83 20.62 -12.29
CA LYS A 15 -17.56 21.80 -11.81
C LYS A 15 -18.57 21.39 -10.71
N PRO A 16 -18.69 22.15 -9.61
CA PRO A 16 -19.67 21.86 -8.56
C PRO A 16 -21.10 22.12 -9.08
N PHE A 17 -22.06 21.32 -8.63
CA PHE A 17 -23.49 21.53 -8.86
C PHE A 17 -24.14 21.92 -7.52
N SER A 18 -24.71 23.11 -7.47
CA SER A 18 -25.38 23.63 -6.28
C SER A 18 -26.87 23.29 -6.34
N LEU A 19 -27.35 22.55 -5.34
CA LEU A 19 -28.76 22.19 -5.18
C LEU A 19 -29.27 22.84 -3.87
N ARG A 20 -30.36 23.59 -3.95
CA ARG A 20 -31.05 24.10 -2.75
C ARG A 20 -31.92 22.98 -2.19
N LEU A 21 -31.81 22.76 -0.89
CA LEU A 21 -32.59 21.75 -0.15
C LEU A 21 -33.15 22.42 1.10
N THR A 22 -34.40 22.14 1.42
CA THR A 22 -34.95 22.43 2.75
C THR A 22 -34.29 21.51 3.80
N PRO A 23 -34.37 21.85 5.10
CA PRO A 23 -33.84 20.99 6.15
C PRO A 23 -34.42 19.58 6.13
N GLU A 24 -35.72 19.45 5.82
CA GLU A 24 -36.43 18.17 5.75
C GLU A 24 -35.95 17.31 4.57
N GLU A 25 -35.83 17.91 3.38
CA GLU A 25 -35.30 17.23 2.19
C GLU A 25 -33.87 16.76 2.40
N ARG A 26 -33.05 17.57 3.07
CA ARG A 26 -31.68 17.22 3.40
C ARG A 26 -31.63 16.03 4.36
N ALA A 27 -32.41 16.04 5.44
CA ALA A 27 -32.46 14.95 6.41
C ALA A 27 -32.92 13.64 5.76
N TYR A 28 -33.93 13.69 4.90
CA TYR A 28 -34.39 12.55 4.11
C TYR A 28 -33.29 11.95 3.23
N LEU A 29 -32.52 12.80 2.54
CA LEU A 29 -31.41 12.36 1.70
C LEU A 29 -30.23 11.81 2.51
N GLU A 30 -29.94 12.38 3.69
CA GLU A 30 -28.91 11.87 4.60
C GLU A 30 -29.29 10.49 5.15
N GLN A 31 -30.55 10.29 5.54
CA GLN A 31 -31.06 8.99 5.97
C GLN A 31 -30.93 7.94 4.85
N LYS A 32 -31.29 8.30 3.60
CA LYS A 32 -31.13 7.41 2.45
C LYS A 32 -29.68 7.17 2.04
N ALA A 33 -28.77 8.11 2.31
CA ALA A 33 -27.34 7.98 2.00
C ALA A 33 -26.62 7.01 2.95
N GLY A 34 -27.10 6.87 4.19
CA GLY A 34 -26.53 5.98 5.20
C GLY A 34 -25.07 6.33 5.50
N THR A 35 -24.15 5.40 5.23
CA THR A 35 -22.70 5.60 5.46
C THR A 35 -21.98 6.32 4.32
N ARG A 36 -22.68 6.63 3.22
CA ARG A 36 -22.09 7.25 2.02
C ARG A 36 -22.16 8.78 2.13
N PRO A 37 -21.15 9.52 1.65
CA PRO A 37 -21.25 10.99 1.55
C PRO A 37 -22.46 11.40 0.70
N LEU A 38 -23.21 12.40 1.17
CA LEU A 38 -24.45 12.88 0.53
C LEU A 38 -24.29 13.16 -0.98
N GLY A 39 -23.23 13.87 -1.37
CA GLY A 39 -22.95 14.16 -2.77
C GLY A 39 -22.65 12.91 -3.63
N ALA A 40 -22.05 11.87 -3.04
CA ALA A 40 -21.82 10.61 -3.74
C ALA A 40 -23.12 9.81 -3.92
N TYR A 41 -24.00 9.83 -2.92
CA TYR A 41 -25.34 9.24 -3.00
C TYR A 41 -26.19 9.93 -4.07
N ILE A 42 -26.29 11.26 -4.01
CA ILE A 42 -27.04 12.09 -4.99
C ILE A 42 -26.52 11.84 -6.41
N ARG A 43 -25.20 11.88 -6.61
CA ARG A 43 -24.58 11.62 -7.92
C ARG A 43 -24.86 10.21 -8.45
N THR A 44 -24.89 9.20 -7.57
CA THR A 44 -25.19 7.81 -7.96
C THR A 44 -26.64 7.66 -8.42
N ARG A 45 -27.57 8.33 -7.71
CA ARG A 45 -28.99 8.35 -8.07
C ARG A 45 -29.29 9.15 -9.34
N LEU A 46 -28.62 10.28 -9.55
CA LEU A 46 -28.83 11.13 -10.73
C LEU A 46 -28.25 10.55 -12.02
N LEU A 47 -27.14 9.82 -11.90
CA LEU A 47 -26.40 9.34 -13.08
C LEU A 47 -26.62 7.85 -13.36
N ASP A 48 -27.44 7.13 -12.58
CA ASP A 48 -27.84 5.72 -12.79
C ASP A 48 -26.72 4.80 -13.31
N GLY A 49 -25.52 4.94 -12.73
CA GLY A 49 -24.36 4.13 -13.14
C GLY A 49 -23.64 4.55 -14.43
N ARG A 50 -24.13 5.57 -15.15
CA ARG A 50 -23.44 6.24 -16.28
C ARG A 50 -22.27 7.12 -15.85
N ALA A 51 -22.12 7.36 -14.54
CA ALA A 51 -20.97 8.04 -13.99
C ALA A 51 -19.76 7.10 -13.97
N GLU A 52 -18.60 7.55 -14.46
CA GLU A 52 -17.35 6.85 -14.19
C GLU A 52 -17.19 6.64 -12.68
N LYS A 53 -16.97 5.38 -12.29
CA LYS A 53 -16.74 5.01 -10.89
C LYS A 53 -15.47 5.72 -10.44
N ARG A 54 -15.62 6.77 -9.64
CA ARG A 54 -14.48 7.44 -9.02
C ARG A 54 -13.73 6.39 -8.20
N ARG A 55 -12.44 6.21 -8.47
CA ARG A 55 -11.58 5.29 -7.72
C ARG A 55 -11.73 5.61 -6.23
N VAL A 56 -12.28 4.68 -5.47
CA VAL A 56 -12.40 4.82 -4.02
C VAL A 56 -10.99 4.71 -3.47
N ILE A 57 -10.39 5.85 -3.15
CA ILE A 57 -9.11 5.87 -2.45
C ILE A 57 -9.43 5.51 -1.00
N ARG A 58 -9.26 4.23 -0.66
CA ARG A 58 -9.38 3.75 0.71
C ARG A 58 -8.27 4.40 1.55
N LYS A 59 -8.63 5.02 2.67
CA LYS A 59 -7.64 5.47 3.64
C LYS A 59 -7.00 4.23 4.28
N PRO A 60 -5.66 4.14 4.36
CA PRO A 60 -5.00 3.02 5.03
C PRO A 60 -5.44 2.99 6.50
N LYS A 61 -5.76 1.80 7.00
CA LYS A 61 -6.05 1.59 8.42
C LYS A 61 -4.78 1.81 9.24
N ILE A 62 -4.93 1.97 10.57
CA ILE A 62 -3.78 2.12 11.47
C ILE A 62 -2.85 0.90 11.34
N ASP A 63 -3.42 -0.30 11.25
CA ASP A 63 -2.69 -1.56 11.07
C ASP A 63 -1.88 -1.55 9.77
N ASP A 64 -2.46 -1.11 8.65
CA ASP A 64 -1.77 -1.03 7.35
C ASP A 64 -0.52 -0.13 7.44
N LYS A 65 -0.59 0.97 8.22
CA LYS A 65 0.57 1.84 8.42
C LYS A 65 1.66 1.18 9.23
N GLN A 66 1.31 0.47 10.30
CA GLN A 66 2.29 -0.24 11.14
C GLN A 66 2.98 -1.36 10.34
N ILE A 67 2.21 -2.12 9.56
CA ILE A 67 2.76 -3.18 8.69
C ILE A 67 3.70 -2.58 7.63
N ALA A 68 3.32 -1.45 7.01
CA ALA A 68 4.18 -0.75 6.06
C ALA A 68 5.48 -0.24 6.69
N LEU A 69 5.45 0.23 7.94
CA LEU A 69 6.65 0.64 8.67
C LEU A 69 7.59 -0.54 8.93
N VAL A 70 7.06 -1.67 9.40
CA VAL A 70 7.86 -2.88 9.63
C VAL A 70 8.49 -3.37 8.32
N LEU A 71 7.75 -3.36 7.21
CA LEU A 71 8.26 -3.72 5.90
C LEU A 71 9.37 -2.76 5.42
N ALA A 72 9.22 -1.46 5.69
CA ALA A 72 10.23 -0.45 5.36
C ALA A 72 11.53 -0.64 6.17
N GLU A 73 11.42 -0.91 7.47
CA GLU A 73 12.58 -1.19 8.32
C GLU A 73 13.27 -2.50 7.90
N LEU A 74 12.50 -3.53 7.53
CA LEU A 74 13.05 -4.76 6.96
C LEU A 74 13.84 -4.50 5.66
N GLY A 75 13.35 -3.61 4.79
CA GLY A 75 14.10 -3.15 3.61
C GLY A 75 15.36 -2.34 3.94
N ARG A 76 15.34 -1.55 5.03
CA ARG A 76 16.48 -0.74 5.50
C ARG A 76 17.54 -1.54 6.25
N SER A 77 17.22 -2.74 6.74
CA SER A 77 18.14 -3.58 7.53
C SER A 77 19.40 -4.03 6.78
N ARG A 78 19.55 -3.71 5.49
CA ARG A 78 20.72 -4.00 4.65
C ARG A 78 21.12 -5.49 4.65
N LEU A 79 20.16 -6.41 4.78
CA LEU A 79 20.42 -7.86 4.79
C LEU A 79 21.30 -8.32 3.62
N SER A 80 21.09 -7.76 2.43
CA SER A 80 21.92 -8.05 1.24
C SER A 80 23.39 -7.65 1.42
N SER A 81 23.64 -6.52 2.10
CA SER A 81 25.00 -6.07 2.40
C SER A 81 25.67 -6.99 3.42
N ASN A 82 24.94 -7.41 4.45
CA ASN A 82 25.46 -8.31 5.48
C ASN A 82 25.75 -9.70 4.89
N LEU A 83 24.86 -10.22 4.03
CA LEU A 83 25.10 -11.46 3.27
C LEU A 83 26.35 -11.37 2.39
N ASN A 84 26.57 -10.24 1.73
CA ASN A 84 27.76 -10.04 0.90
C ASN A 84 29.06 -9.99 1.73
N GLN A 85 29.00 -9.45 2.96
CA GLN A 85 30.15 -9.47 3.90
C GLN A 85 30.45 -10.90 4.38
N LEU A 86 29.42 -11.68 4.70
CA LEU A 86 29.58 -13.09 5.07
C LEU A 86 30.15 -13.93 3.91
N ALA A 87 29.67 -13.71 2.67
CA ALA A 87 30.20 -14.38 1.49
C ALA A 87 31.68 -14.05 1.26
N LYS A 88 32.08 -12.77 1.44
CA LYS A 88 33.49 -12.37 1.38
C LYS A 88 34.33 -13.02 2.49
N ALA A 89 33.85 -13.02 3.73
CA ALA A 89 34.57 -13.62 4.86
C ALA A 89 34.74 -15.14 4.71
N SER A 90 33.72 -15.82 4.15
CA SER A 90 33.77 -17.22 3.73
C SER A 90 34.82 -17.46 2.66
N ASN A 91 34.79 -16.69 1.56
CA ASN A 91 35.72 -16.86 0.44
C ASN A 91 37.18 -16.56 0.83
N CYS A 92 37.40 -15.64 1.78
CA CYS A 92 38.73 -15.33 2.30
C CYS A 92 39.23 -16.32 3.37
N GLY A 93 38.46 -17.39 3.66
CA GLY A 93 38.83 -18.41 4.66
C GLY A 93 38.85 -17.91 6.10
N THR A 94 38.29 -16.74 6.37
CA THR A 94 38.29 -16.08 7.69
C THR A 94 37.05 -16.43 8.51
N LEU A 95 36.00 -16.93 7.85
CA LEU A 95 34.79 -17.47 8.47
C LEU A 95 34.88 -19.00 8.42
N ASP A 96 34.83 -19.67 9.57
CA ASP A 96 34.72 -21.12 9.63
C ASP A 96 33.29 -21.54 9.27
N VAL A 97 33.08 -21.83 7.98
CA VAL A 97 31.78 -22.18 7.41
C VAL A 97 31.51 -23.66 7.64
N SER A 98 31.31 -24.03 8.89
CA SER A 98 30.83 -25.39 9.16
C SER A 98 29.47 -25.59 8.47
N SER A 99 29.21 -26.81 8.00
CA SER A 99 27.95 -27.18 7.36
C SER A 99 26.71 -26.97 8.25
N LYS A 100 26.90 -26.80 9.57
CA LYS A 100 25.85 -26.36 10.51
C LYS A 100 25.55 -24.86 10.36
N VAL A 101 26.57 -24.01 10.35
CA VAL A 101 26.42 -22.54 10.22
C VAL A 101 25.77 -22.17 8.90
N GLU A 102 26.11 -22.87 7.81
CA GLU A 102 25.47 -22.67 6.51
C GLU A 102 23.96 -22.98 6.57
N ARG A 103 23.59 -24.11 7.19
CA ARG A 103 22.19 -24.49 7.38
C ARG A 103 21.43 -23.45 8.22
N ASP A 104 22.01 -23.00 9.32
CA ASP A 104 21.40 -21.99 10.20
C ASP A 104 21.18 -20.66 9.46
N LEU A 105 22.15 -20.24 8.62
CA LEU A 105 22.02 -19.05 7.76
C LEU A 105 20.91 -19.19 6.71
N GLN A 106 20.84 -20.35 6.04
CA GLN A 106 19.77 -20.59 5.06
C GLN A 106 18.38 -20.60 5.71
N VAL A 107 18.25 -21.18 6.91
CA VAL A 107 17.01 -21.16 7.70
C VAL A 107 16.63 -19.73 8.07
N ALA A 108 17.57 -18.95 8.58
CA ALA A 108 17.34 -17.55 8.91
C ALA A 108 16.89 -16.74 7.68
N CYS A 109 17.58 -16.89 6.55
CA CYS A 109 17.21 -16.21 5.29
C CYS A 109 15.80 -16.55 4.83
N ARG A 110 15.43 -17.84 4.86
CA ARG A 110 14.07 -18.27 4.53
C ARG A 110 13.04 -17.64 5.47
N ALA A 111 13.31 -17.60 6.77
CA ALA A 111 12.41 -16.98 7.74
C ALA A 111 12.17 -15.48 7.44
N VAL A 112 13.22 -14.72 7.07
CA VAL A 112 13.07 -13.31 6.67
C VAL A 112 12.23 -13.17 5.41
N VAL A 113 12.47 -13.99 4.38
CA VAL A 113 11.67 -13.97 3.14
C VAL A 113 10.20 -14.24 3.44
N THR A 114 9.90 -15.25 4.26
CA THR A 114 8.54 -15.55 4.71
C THR A 114 7.90 -14.37 5.46
N MET A 115 8.64 -13.73 6.38
CA MET A 115 8.15 -12.54 7.08
C MET A 115 7.83 -11.40 6.10
N ARG A 116 8.71 -11.12 5.13
CA ARG A 116 8.47 -10.11 4.09
C ARG A 116 7.19 -10.43 3.30
N ASP A 117 7.02 -11.66 2.89
CA ASP A 117 5.89 -12.06 2.04
C ASP A 117 4.56 -11.96 2.80
N HIS A 118 4.54 -12.33 4.09
CA HIS A 118 3.38 -12.10 4.96
C HIS A 118 3.02 -10.62 5.10
N LEU A 119 4.01 -9.74 5.27
CA LEU A 119 3.78 -8.29 5.38
C LEU A 119 3.22 -7.71 4.06
N ILE A 120 3.74 -8.13 2.91
CA ILE A 120 3.24 -7.71 1.58
C ILE A 120 1.80 -8.18 1.36
N ALA A 121 1.50 -9.44 1.72
CA ALA A 121 0.17 -10.01 1.62
C ALA A 121 -0.83 -9.28 2.53
N ALA A 122 -0.44 -8.96 3.76
CA ALA A 122 -1.28 -8.22 4.70
C ALA A 122 -1.62 -6.80 4.24
N LEU A 123 -0.74 -6.16 3.46
CA LEU A 123 -1.01 -4.87 2.82
C LEU A 123 -1.86 -4.98 1.54
N GLY A 124 -2.15 -6.19 1.07
CA GLY A 124 -2.87 -6.41 -0.18
C GLY A 124 -2.06 -6.00 -1.43
N LEU A 125 -0.72 -6.06 -1.35
CA LEU A 125 0.20 -5.67 -2.44
C LEU A 125 0.73 -6.87 -3.24
N GLY A 126 0.13 -8.07 -3.05
CA GLY A 126 0.59 -9.32 -3.65
C GLY A 126 0.51 -9.36 -5.18
N ILE A 127 1.37 -10.19 -5.78
CA ILE A 127 1.57 -10.38 -7.22
C ILE A 127 0.28 -10.92 -7.87
N GLY A 128 -0.54 -10.03 -8.43
CA GLY A 128 -1.71 -10.38 -9.24
C GLY A 128 -2.95 -9.54 -8.92
N GLY A 129 -3.13 -8.44 -9.68
CA GLY A 129 -4.32 -7.58 -9.65
C GLY A 129 -4.03 -6.14 -10.07
#